data_AF-A0A496AUK9-F1
#
_entry.id   AF-A0A496AUK9-F1
#
_cell.length_a   1.000
_cell.length_b   1.000
_cell.length_c   1.000
_cell.angle_alpha   90.00
_cell.angle_beta   90.00
_cell.angle_gamma   90.00
#
_symmetry.space_group_name_H-M   'P 1'
#
loop_
_entity.id
_entity.type
_entity.pdbx_description
1 polymer ?
#
loop_
_entity_poly.entity_id
_entity_poly.type
_entity_poly.pdbx_seq_one_letter_code
_entity_poly.pdbx_strand_id
1 'polypeptide(L)' 'MISNTDWRILEKTNQMLALSWEALRRARENEDTHTIKMAEMSYFQALQSVIVATQNAAAQRGVSK' A
#
# COMPACT_ATOMS: atom_id res chain seq x y z
N MET A 1 9.25 4.53 20.67
CA MET A 1 8.85 3.16 20.30
C MET A 1 7.56 3.22 19.49
N ILE A 2 7.50 2.61 18.30
CA ILE A 2 6.25 2.45 17.51
C ILE A 2 5.28 1.61 18.34
N SER A 3 3.99 1.98 18.38
CA SER A 3 3.00 1.17 19.09
C SER A 3 2.75 -0.14 18.33
N ASN A 4 2.32 -1.21 19.01
CA ASN A 4 1.96 -2.46 18.33
C ASN A 4 0.86 -2.25 17.26
N THR A 5 -0.02 -1.27 17.46
CA THR A 5 -1.05 -0.88 16.50
C THR A 5 -0.44 -0.26 15.25
N ASP A 6 0.45 0.74 15.42
CA ASP A 6 1.16 1.38 14.31
C ASP A 6 2.02 0.37 13.53
N TRP A 7 2.68 -0.55 14.24
CA TRP A 7 3.46 -1.62 13.62
C TRP A 7 2.59 -2.51 12.71
N ARG A 8 1.42 -2.95 13.19
CA ARG A 8 0.48 -3.75 12.39
C ARG A 8 -0.07 -3.00 11.19
N ILE A 9 -0.28 -1.70 11.30
CA ILE A 9 -0.69 -0.86 10.17
C ILE A 9 0.41 -0.87 9.11
N LEU A 10 1.68 -0.63 9.51
CA LEU A 10 2.82 -0.66 8.59
C LEU A 10 3.04 -2.03 7.94
N GLU A 11 2.89 -3.12 8.70
CA GLU A 11 3.00 -4.48 8.18
C GLU A 11 1.95 -4.76 7.10
N LYS A 12 0.67 -4.44 7.39
CA LYS A 12 -0.44 -4.65 6.46
C LYS A 12 -0.31 -3.79 5.20
N THR A 13 0.09 -2.53 5.34
CA THR A 13 0.27 -1.63 4.20
C THR A 13 1.43 -2.06 3.32
N ASN A 14 2.55 -2.51 3.92
CA ASN A 14 3.69 -3.03 3.18
C ASN A 14 3.34 -4.32 2.42
N GLN A 15 2.61 -5.25 3.05
CA GLN A 15 2.16 -6.46 2.39
C GLN A 15 1.26 -6.16 1.19
N MET A 16 0.34 -5.20 1.33
CA MET A 16 -0.53 -4.78 0.23
C MET A 16 0.27 -4.22 -0.95
N LEU A 17 1.23 -3.33 -0.69
CA LEU A 17 2.09 -2.77 -1.73
C LEU A 17 2.94 -3.83 -2.43
N ALA A 18 3.51 -4.76 -1.67
CA ALA A 18 4.31 -5.85 -2.22
C ALA A 18 3.48 -6.72 -3.18
N LEU A 19 2.26 -7.10 -2.79
CA LEU A 19 1.36 -7.90 -3.63
C LEU A 19 0.94 -7.15 -4.90
N SER A 20 0.57 -5.87 -4.78
CA SER A 20 0.18 -5.06 -5.94
C SER A 20 1.35 -4.81 -6.89
N TRP A 21 2.56 -4.60 -6.37
CA TRP A 21 3.77 -4.48 -7.18
C TRP A 21 4.09 -5.77 -7.93
N GLU A 22 3.99 -6.92 -7.26
CA GLU A 22 4.24 -8.20 -7.89
C GLU A 22 3.23 -8.49 -9.01
N ALA A 23 1.95 -8.16 -8.80
CA ALA A 23 0.92 -8.27 -9.84
C ALA A 23 1.25 -7.40 -11.07
N LEU A 24 1.70 -6.16 -10.86
CA LEU A 24 2.12 -5.27 -11.94
C LEU A 24 3.36 -5.80 -12.66
N ARG A 25 4.36 -6.30 -11.93
CA ARG A 25 5.56 -6.90 -12.54
C ARG A 25 5.19 -8.06 -13.45
N ARG A 26 4.35 -8.99 -12.98
CA ARG A 26 3.88 -10.14 -13.78
C ARG A 26 3.07 -9.69 -15.00
N ALA A 27 2.22 -8.67 -14.85
CA ALA A 27 1.48 -8.10 -15.97
C ALA A 27 2.41 -7.54 -17.05
N ARG A 28 3.50 -6.86 -16.65
CA ARG A 28 4.51 -6.34 -17.57
C ARG A 28 5.33 -7.44 -18.23
N GLU A 29 5.69 -8.50 -17.50
CA GLU A 29 6.38 -9.67 -18.05
C GLU A 29 5.56 -10.41 -19.10
N ASN A 30 4.23 -10.39 -18.98
CA ASN A 30 3.32 -11.02 -19.93
C ASN A 30 2.92 -10.11 -21.11
N GLU A 31 3.40 -8.86 -21.14
CA GLU A 31 3.10 -7.85 -22.19
C GLU A 31 1.61 -7.58 -22.46
N ASP A 32 0.71 -8.04 -21.57
CA ASP A 32 -0.73 -7.83 -21.67
C ASP A 32 -1.09 -6.39 -21.29
N THR A 33 -1.27 -5.56 -22.32
CA THR A 33 -1.53 -4.12 -22.16
C THR A 33 -2.79 -3.81 -21.35
N HIS A 34 -3.84 -4.66 -21.43
CA HIS A 34 -5.05 -4.46 -20.64
C HIS A 34 -4.79 -4.78 -19.15
N THR A 35 -4.15 -5.92 -18.90
CA THR A 35 -3.80 -6.36 -17.55
C THR A 35 -2.78 -5.42 -16.89
N ILE A 36 -1.84 -4.86 -17.65
CA ILE A 36 -0.90 -3.84 -17.17
C ILE A 36 -1.66 -2.61 -16.66
N LYS A 37 -2.59 -2.06 -17.45
CA LYS A 37 -3.37 -0.87 -17.03
C LYS A 37 -4.16 -1.12 -15.76
N MET A 38 -4.79 -2.29 -15.64
CA MET A 38 -5.53 -2.68 -14.44
C MET A 38 -4.59 -2.81 -13.24
N ALA A 39 -3.44 -3.48 -13.40
CA ALA A 39 -2.47 -3.65 -12.33
C ALA A 39 -1.81 -2.33 -11.90
N GLU A 40 -1.53 -1.40 -12.83
CA GLU A 40 -1.03 -0.05 -12.52
C GLU A 40 -2.05 0.72 -11.68
N MET A 41 -3.32 0.71 -12.08
CA MET A 41 -4.39 1.37 -11.32
C MET A 41 -4.55 0.77 -9.92
N SER A 42 -4.53 -0.56 -9.80
CA SER A 42 -4.56 -1.23 -8.49
C SER A 42 -3.34 -0.87 -7.62
N TYR A 43 -2.15 -0.78 -8.22
CA TYR A 43 -0.94 -0.36 -7.50
C TYR A 43 -1.04 1.08 -7.00
N PHE A 44 -1.54 2.02 -7.82
CA PHE A 44 -1.77 3.40 -7.38
C PHE A 44 -2.83 3.52 -6.29
N GLN A 45 -3.91 2.73 -6.36
CA GLN A 45 -4.92 2.67 -5.30
C GLN A 45 -4.35 2.13 -3.99
N ALA A 46 -3.49 1.11 -4.07
CA ALA A 46 -2.78 0.58 -2.90
C ALA A 46 -1.89 1.66 -2.27
N LEU A 47 -1.08 2.37 -3.07
CA LEU A 47 -0.25 3.49 -2.62
C LEU A 47 -1.07 4.58 -1.90
N GLN A 48 -2.18 4.99 -2.49
CA GLN A 48 -3.06 5.99 -1.88
C GLN A 48 -3.62 5.50 -0.54
N SER A 49 -4.04 4.23 -0.48
CA SER A 49 -4.56 3.62 0.75
C SER A 49 -3.50 3.57 1.85
N VAL A 50 -2.26 3.23 1.51
CA VAL A 50 -1.12 3.24 2.45
C VAL A 50 -0.84 4.63 2.99
N ILE A 51 -0.84 5.65 2.13
CA ILE A 51 -0.62 7.05 2.53
C ILE A 51 -1.67 7.47 3.55
N VAL A 52 -2.96 7.23 3.26
CA VAL A 52 -4.06 7.56 4.16
C VAL A 52 -3.95 6.82 5.49
N ALA A 53 -3.68 5.51 5.47
CA ALA A 53 -3.53 4.72 6.69
C ALA A 53 -2.38 5.22 7.56
N THR A 54 -1.26 5.58 6.94
CA THR A 54 -0.06 6.09 7.64
C THR A 54 -0.30 7.48 8.21
N GLN A 55 -0.96 8.37 7.46
CA GLN A 55 -1.34 9.71 7.93
C GLN A 55 -2.30 9.64 9.12
N ASN A 56 -3.30 8.76 9.06
CA ASN A 56 -4.25 8.55 10.16
C ASN A 56 -3.56 8.05 11.43
N ALA A 57 -2.64 7.08 11.31
CA ALA A 57 -1.85 6.60 12.45
C ALA A 57 -0.97 7.71 13.05
N ALA A 58 -0.33 8.53 12.20
CA ALA A 58 0.47 9.67 12.66
C ALA A 58 -0.37 10.74 13.37
N ALA A 59 -1.57 11.05 12.87
CA ALA A 59 -2.48 12.02 13.46
C ALA A 59 -2.98 11.56 14.85
N GLN A 60 -3.33 10.28 15.01
CA GLN A 60 -3.75 9.72 16.31
C GLN A 60 -2.64 9.82 17.37
N ARG A 61 -1.38 9.69 16.94
CA ARG A 61 -0.21 9.94 17.78
C ARG A 61 -0.03 11.41 18.17
N GLY A 62 -0.40 12.34 17.30
CA GLY A 62 -0.33 13.79 17.56
C GLY A 62 -1.42 14.31 18.50
N VAL A 63 -2.61 13.70 18.47
CA VAL A 63 -3.76 14.08 19.31
C VAL A 63 -3.68 13.51 20.73
N SER A 64 -2.87 12.48 20.96
CA SER A 64 -2.69 11.86 22.28
C SER A 64 -1.63 12.54 23.18
N LYS A 65 -1.37 13.84 22.97
CA LYS A 65 -0.42 14.65 23.76
C LYS A 65 -1.13 15.72 24.57
#